data_AF-A0A4Q3GTA6-F1
#
_entry.id   AF-A0A4Q3GTA6-F1
#
_cell.length_a   1.000
_cell.length_b   1.000
_cell.length_c   1.000
_cell.angle_alpha   90.00
_cell.angle_beta   90.00
_cell.angle_gamma   90.00
#
_symmetry.space_group_name_H-M   'P 1'
#
loop_
_entity.id
_entity.type
_entity.pdbx_description
1 polymer ?
#
loop_
_entity_poly.entity_id
_entity_poly.type
_entity_poly.pdbx_seq_one_letter_code
_entity_poly.pdbx_strand_id
1 'polypeptide(L)'
;FRGWVKKGAPIAAVLSLLAYIAWHPIQTLLGLPFAHPQFLDPAFLGLVAWLGFACTLSRIRSGSIWPAVIIHWGVVVTWKSLYGG
;
A
#
# COMPACT_ATOMS: atom_id res chain seq x y z
N PHE A 1 20.46 -14.53 -9.51
CA PHE A 1 19.04 -14.22 -9.20
C PHE A 1 18.54 -14.80 -7.86
N ARG A 2 19.39 -15.06 -6.85
CA ARG A 2 18.99 -15.83 -5.65
C ARG A 2 19.75 -15.40 -4.37
N GLY A 3 19.52 -14.20 -3.86
CA GLY A 3 20.27 -13.76 -2.67
C GLY A 3 19.74 -12.60 -1.81
N TRP A 4 18.62 -11.94 -2.14
CA TRP A 4 18.30 -10.66 -1.48
C TRP A 4 17.18 -10.70 -0.43
N VAL A 5 16.41 -11.79 -0.36
CA VAL A 5 15.42 -11.98 0.71
C VAL A 5 16.17 -12.51 1.93
N LYS A 6 16.76 -11.61 2.73
CA LYS A 6 17.39 -11.97 4.01
C LYS A 6 16.39 -12.78 4.85
N LYS A 7 16.85 -13.77 5.63
CA LYS A 7 16.01 -14.45 6.64
C LYS A 7 15.33 -13.37 7.50
N GLY A 8 14.00 -13.26 7.42
CA GLY A 8 13.19 -12.21 8.08
C GLY A 8 12.46 -11.24 7.14
N ALA A 9 12.89 -11.11 5.88
CA ALA A 9 12.20 -10.31 4.86
C ALA A 9 10.71 -10.68 4.62
N PRO A 10 10.24 -11.94 4.72
CA PRO A 10 8.81 -12.23 4.59
C PRO A 10 7.98 -11.68 5.78
N ILE A 11 8.52 -11.73 7.01
CA ILE A 11 7.82 -11.17 8.18
C ILE A 11 7.77 -9.65 8.08
N ALA A 12 8.89 -9.02 7.71
CA ALA A 12 8.94 -7.57 7.50
C ALA A 12 7.97 -7.12 6.39
N ALA A 13 7.83 -7.90 5.31
CA ALA A 13 6.88 -7.62 4.25
C ALA A 13 5.42 -7.69 4.73
N VAL A 14 5.07 -8.71 5.54
CA VAL A 14 3.73 -8.83 6.13
C VAL A 14 3.45 -7.68 7.10
N LEU A 15 4.39 -7.38 8.01
CA LEU A 15 4.24 -6.25 8.95
C LEU A 15 4.11 -4.92 8.22
N SER A 16 4.89 -4.70 7.15
CA SER A 16 4.79 -3.50 6.32
C SER A 16 3.44 -3.40 5.62
N LEU A 17 2.89 -4.51 5.13
CA LEU A 17 1.57 -4.53 4.50
C LEU A 17 0.46 -4.22 5.51
N LEU A 18 0.51 -4.84 6.69
CA LEU A 18 -0.45 -4.57 7.76
C LEU A 18 -0.38 -3.12 8.23
N ALA A 19 0.83 -2.58 8.42
CA ALA A 19 1.03 -1.18 8.77
C ALA A 19 0.47 -0.24 7.68
N TYR A 20 0.69 -0.56 6.41
CA TYR A 20 0.13 0.20 5.28
C TYR A 20 -1.40 0.21 5.29
N ILE A 21 -2.04 -0.95 5.48
CA ILE A 21 -3.50 -1.05 5.55
C ILE A 21 -4.03 -0.27 6.77
N ALA A 22 -3.45 -0.50 7.96
CA ALA A 22 -3.88 0.12 9.20
C ALA A 22 -3.68 1.64 9.24
N TRP A 23 -2.71 2.17 8.49
CA TRP A 23 -2.48 3.61 8.42
C TRP A 23 -3.71 4.37 7.92
N HIS A 24 -4.45 3.83 6.95
CA HIS A 24 -5.62 4.49 6.35
C HIS A 24 -6.73 4.79 7.38
N PRO A 25 -7.28 3.81 8.13
CA PRO A 25 -8.29 4.10 9.13
C PRO A 25 -7.72 4.96 10.26
N ILE A 26 -6.45 4.76 10.63
CA ILE A 26 -5.78 5.60 11.65
C ILE A 26 -5.78 7.08 11.23
N GLN A 27 -5.52 7.40 9.96
CA GLN A 27 -5.55 8.79 9.48
C GLN A 27 -6.91 9.45 9.74
N THR A 28 -8.01 8.73 9.46
CA THR A 28 -9.38 9.22 9.66
C THR A 28 -9.77 9.29 11.13
N LEU A 29 -9.38 8.30 11.94
CA LEU A 29 -9.60 8.29 13.38
C LEU A 29 -8.84 9.41 14.10
N LEU A 30 -7.65 9.77 13.61
CA LEU A 30 -6.85 10.88 14.13
C LEU A 30 -7.27 12.25 13.57
N GLY A 31 -8.24 12.31 12.66
CA GLY A 31 -8.71 13.57 12.07
C GLY A 31 -7.64 14.34 11.30
N LEU A 32 -6.70 13.63 10.66
CA LEU A 32 -5.61 14.27 9.92
C LEU A 32 -6.16 15.06 8.71
N PRO A 33 -5.51 16.17 8.30
CA PRO A 33 -6.04 17.07 7.25
C PRO A 33 -6.13 16.44 5.86
N PHE A 34 -5.48 15.30 5.65
CA PHE A 34 -5.48 14.53 4.40
C PHE A 34 -6.23 13.20 4.53
N ALA A 35 -6.96 13.00 5.63
CA ALA A 35 -7.80 11.83 5.83
C ALA A 35 -9.08 11.92 5.00
N HIS A 36 -9.59 10.77 4.58
CA HIS A 36 -10.83 10.68 3.83
C HIS A 36 -11.79 9.68 4.50
N PRO A 37 -13.12 9.94 4.53
CA PRO A 37 -14.09 9.03 5.17
C PRO A 37 -14.03 7.59 4.62
N GLN A 38 -13.70 7.46 3.34
CA GLN A 38 -13.57 6.20 2.60
C GLN A 38 -12.47 5.30 3.18
N PHE A 39 -11.53 5.85 3.95
CA PHE A 39 -10.48 5.05 4.60
C PHE A 39 -11.00 4.14 5.71
N LEU A 40 -12.26 4.31 6.14
CA LEU A 40 -12.95 3.40 7.06
C LEU A 40 -13.82 2.35 6.32
N ASP A 41 -14.04 2.50 5.02
CA ASP A 41 -14.83 1.57 4.23
C ASP A 41 -14.08 0.23 4.03
N PRO A 42 -14.64 -0.91 4.46
CA PRO A 42 -14.02 -2.22 4.24
C PRO A 42 -13.70 -2.52 2.77
N ALA A 43 -14.50 -2.04 1.83
CA ALA A 43 -14.25 -2.23 0.40
C ALA A 43 -12.99 -1.47 -0.05
N PHE A 44 -12.83 -0.22 0.40
CA PHE A 44 -11.63 0.57 0.17
C PHE A 44 -10.39 -0.09 0.80
N LEU A 45 -10.51 -0.57 2.03
CA LEU A 45 -9.41 -1.30 2.70
C LEU A 45 -9.02 -2.58 1.97
N GLY A 46 -9.99 -3.28 1.35
CA GLY A 46 -9.72 -4.39 0.46
C GLY A 46 -8.89 -3.99 -0.76
N LEU A 47 -9.23 -2.88 -1.41
CA LEU A 47 -8.45 -2.34 -2.54
C LEU A 47 -7.04 -1.91 -2.12
N VAL A 48 -6.91 -1.24 -0.98
CA VAL A 48 -5.62 -0.89 -0.36
C VAL A 48 -4.80 -2.14 -0.09
N ALA A 49 -5.38 -3.19 0.48
CA ALA A 49 -4.68 -4.45 0.73
C ALA A 49 -4.15 -5.08 -0.56
N TRP A 50 -4.96 -5.12 -1.62
CA TRP A 50 -4.54 -5.62 -2.93
C TRP A 50 -3.44 -4.79 -3.57
N LEU A 51 -3.54 -3.46 -3.50
CA LEU A 51 -2.50 -2.56 -4.01
C LEU A 51 -1.19 -2.74 -3.26
N GLY A 52 -1.23 -2.76 -1.93
CA GLY A 52 -0.07 -3.01 -1.07
C GLY A 52 0.58 -4.35 -1.38
N PHE A 53 -0.22 -5.41 -1.51
CA PHE A 53 0.26 -6.73 -1.88
C PHE A 53 0.95 -6.75 -3.26
N ALA A 54 0.37 -6.10 -4.27
CA ALA A 54 0.96 -5.98 -5.60
C ALA A 54 2.31 -5.24 -5.57
N CYS A 55 2.40 -4.15 -4.80
CA CYS A 55 3.64 -3.40 -4.58
C CYS A 55 4.70 -4.22 -3.84
N THR A 56 4.33 -4.96 -2.80
CA THR A 56 5.23 -5.87 -2.08
C THR A 56 5.76 -6.96 -3.02
N LEU A 57 4.89 -7.58 -3.81
CA LEU A 57 5.29 -8.63 -4.74
C LEU A 57 6.20 -8.08 -5.84
N SER A 58 5.89 -6.92 -6.41
CA SER A 58 6.70 -6.29 -7.45
C SER A 58 8.10 -5.92 -6.92
N ARG A 59 8.20 -5.45 -5.66
CA ARG A 59 9.48 -5.19 -5.01
C ARG A 59 10.28 -6.48 -4.79
N ILE A 60 9.67 -7.54 -4.27
CA ILE A 60 10.37 -8.80 -4.00
C ILE A 60 10.87 -9.46 -5.29
N ARG A 61 10.08 -9.40 -6.37
CA ARG A 61 10.43 -10.01 -7.66
C ARG A 61 11.49 -9.22 -8.42
N SER A 62 11.42 -7.90 -8.41
CA SER A 62 12.35 -7.04 -9.15
C SER A 62 13.61 -6.66 -8.35
N GLY A 63 13.56 -6.72 -7.02
CA GLY A 63 14.58 -6.16 -6.12
C GLY A 63 14.55 -4.61 -6.04
N SER A 64 13.88 -3.95 -6.99
CA SER A 64 13.82 -2.49 -7.13
C SER A 64 12.54 -1.90 -6.51
N ILE A 65 12.63 -0.71 -5.94
CA ILE A 65 11.44 0.03 -5.45
C ILE A 65 10.61 0.63 -6.57
N TRP A 66 11.22 0.91 -7.72
CA TRP A 66 10.59 1.67 -8.78
C TRP A 66 9.31 1.05 -9.34
N PRO A 67 9.22 -0.28 -9.57
CA PRO A 67 7.97 -0.89 -10.00
C PRO A 67 6.84 -0.69 -8.99
N ALA A 68 7.13 -0.82 -7.69
CA ALA A 68 6.15 -0.59 -6.63
C ALA A 68 5.70 0.88 -6.57
N VAL A 69 6.64 1.82 -6.72
CA VAL A 69 6.37 3.27 -6.76
C VAL A 69 5.44 3.60 -7.92
N ILE A 70 5.74 3.13 -9.13
CA ILE A 70 4.93 3.40 -10.33
C ILE A 70 3.51 2.85 -10.18
N ILE A 71 3.37 1.60 -9.70
CA ILE A 71 2.07 0.97 -9.48
C ILE A 71 1.24 1.77 -8.46
N HIS A 72 1.80 2.05 -7.29
CA HIS A 72 1.10 2.78 -6.24
C HIS A 72 0.74 4.19 -6.68
N TRP A 73 1.71 4.94 -7.20
CA TRP A 73 1.51 6.30 -7.66
C TRP A 73 0.44 6.38 -8.75
N GLY A 74 0.51 5.50 -9.76
CA GLY A 74 -0.47 5.47 -10.85
C GLY A 74 -1.89 5.27 -10.32
N VAL A 75 -2.10 4.29 -9.45
CA VAL A 75 -3.42 4.03 -8.86
C VAL A 75 -3.92 5.20 -8.02
N VAL A 76 -3.07 5.78 -7.17
CA VAL A 76 -3.47 6.91 -6.31
C VAL A 76 -3.76 8.17 -7.13
N VAL A 77 -2.97 8.47 -8.16
CA VAL A 77 -3.22 9.62 -9.05
C VAL A 77 -4.51 9.40 -9.84
N THR A 78 -4.74 8.21 -10.39
CA THR A 78 -5.99 7.90 -11.10
C THR A 78 -7.20 8.04 -10.17
N TRP A 79 -7.11 7.53 -8.94
CA TRP A 79 -8.17 7.66 -7.94
C TRP A 79 -8.48 9.13 -7.61
N LYS A 80 -7.45 9.91 -7.27
CA LYS A 80 -7.62 11.33 -6.91
C LYS A 80 -8.10 12.18 -8.07
N SER A 81 -7.63 11.91 -9.29
CA SER A 81 -7.95 12.74 -10.46
C SER A 81 -9.31 12.40 -11.09
N LEU A 82 -9.75 11.14 -11.03
CA LEU A 82 -10.95 10.69 -11.75
C LEU A 82 -12.14 10.33 -10.85
N TYR A 83 -11.90 9.97 -9.59
CA TYR A 83 -12.92 9.42 -8.69
C TYR A 83 -13.17 10.30 -7.45
N GLY A 84 -12.71 11.56 -7.48
CA GLY A 84 -12.95 12.54 -6.42
C GLY A 84 -11.99 12.45 -5.22
N GLY A 85 -11.07 11.47 -5.24
CA GLY A 85 -10.16 11.19 -4.13
C GLY A 85 -10.91 10.86 -2.87
#